data_AF-A0A847L772-F1
#
_entry.id   AF-A0A847L772-F1
#
_cell.length_a   1.000
_cell.length_b   1.000
_cell.length_c   1.000
_cell.angle_alpha   90.00
_cell.angle_beta   90.00
_cell.angle_gamma   90.00
#
_symmetry.space_group_name_H-M   'P 1'
#
loop_
_entity.id
_entity.type
_entity.pdbx_description
1 polymer ?
#
loop_
_entity_poly.entity_id
_entity_poly.type
_entity_poly.pdbx_seq_one_letter_code
_entity_poly.pdbx_strand_id
1 'polypeptide(L)'
;MLLAIDFTAILASLAVFLIVILLLVIMLLVAKKYLVQSGEVKITINDDKVITAEAGSNLLNTLAVNDVFLPSACGGGATCAECRCQVESGGGEILPTEAVHFSRKEIKNNWRLGCQVKVKNDLSIKVNPSILDIKKWECEVVSNHNVATFIKEFVVKLPEGEHLNFVSGSYIQIDIPKYELKYSEFDIEERFRPEWDKWKMWDLTAKNEEETMRAYSMANHPAEGNIIMLNVRIA
;
A
#
# COMPACT_ATOMS: atom_id res chain seq x y z
N MET A 1 -14.41 -39.38 54.92
CA MET A 1 -14.79 -40.07 53.67
C MET A 1 -15.72 -39.17 52.86
N LEU A 2 -15.24 -37.98 52.54
CA LEU A 2 -15.89 -37.00 51.65
C LEU A 2 -14.92 -36.89 50.47
N LEU A 3 -15.43 -36.94 49.24
CA LEU A 3 -14.71 -36.97 47.95
C LEU A 3 -14.49 -38.38 47.37
N ALA A 4 -15.58 -39.11 47.09
CA ALA A 4 -15.62 -39.89 45.86
C ALA A 4 -15.95 -38.89 44.74
N ILE A 5 -14.92 -38.40 44.05
CA ILE A 5 -15.09 -37.55 42.87
C ILE A 5 -15.75 -38.41 41.81
N ASP A 6 -17.04 -38.16 41.56
CA ASP A 6 -17.83 -38.92 40.59
C ASP A 6 -17.40 -38.51 39.17
N PHE A 7 -16.33 -39.15 38.70
CA PHE A 7 -15.60 -38.78 37.48
C PHE A 7 -16.50 -38.78 36.24
N THR A 8 -17.51 -39.65 36.23
CA THR A 8 -18.54 -39.75 35.18
C THR A 8 -19.45 -38.52 35.13
N ALA A 9 -19.87 -37.99 36.28
CA ALA A 9 -20.70 -36.79 36.38
C ALA A 9 -19.92 -35.53 35.95
N ILE A 10 -18.64 -35.45 36.30
CA ILE A 10 -17.75 -34.38 35.85
C ILE A 10 -17.56 -34.45 34.33
N LEU A 11 -17.27 -35.63 33.78
CA LEU A 11 -17.11 -35.80 32.33
C LEU A 11 -18.40 -35.45 31.57
N ALA A 12 -19.56 -35.89 32.07
CA ALA A 12 -20.85 -35.63 31.46
C ALA A 12 -21.22 -34.13 31.47
N SER A 13 -21.01 -33.45 32.60
CA SER A 13 -21.25 -32.00 32.70
C SER A 13 -20.31 -31.19 31.81
N LEU A 14 -19.03 -31.57 31.72
CA LEU A 14 -18.06 -30.93 30.83
C LEU A 14 -18.43 -31.13 29.35
N ALA A 15 -18.89 -32.34 28.99
CA ALA A 15 -19.32 -32.64 27.62
C ALA A 15 -20.58 -31.84 27.23
N VAL A 16 -21.58 -31.75 28.10
CA VAL A 16 -22.80 -30.96 27.83
C VAL A 16 -22.44 -29.48 27.69
N PHE A 17 -21.60 -28.96 28.58
CA PHE A 17 -21.16 -27.56 28.51
C PHE A 17 -20.38 -27.25 27.22
N LEU A 18 -19.49 -28.16 26.81
CA LEU A 18 -18.75 -28.07 25.55
C LEU A 18 -19.69 -28.05 24.34
N ILE A 19 -20.72 -28.92 24.33
CA ILE A 19 -21.70 -28.99 23.25
C ILE A 19 -22.49 -27.67 23.16
N VAL A 20 -22.93 -27.12 24.28
CA VAL A 20 -23.67 -25.84 24.31
C VAL A 20 -22.80 -24.70 23.76
N ILE A 21 -21.53 -24.62 24.16
CA ILE A 21 -20.61 -23.60 23.63
C ILE A 21 -20.37 -23.80 22.14
N LEU A 22 -20.14 -25.03 21.68
CA LEU A 22 -19.97 -25.32 20.25
C LEU A 22 -21.20 -24.92 19.44
N LEU A 23 -22.39 -25.22 19.95
CA LEU A 23 -23.66 -24.89 19.29
C LEU A 23 -23.82 -23.36 19.20
N LEU A 24 -23.50 -22.63 20.26
CA LEU A 24 -23.51 -21.16 20.26
C LEU A 24 -22.50 -20.58 19.26
N VAL A 25 -21.27 -21.11 19.22
CA VAL A 25 -20.23 -20.66 18.28
C VAL A 25 -20.65 -20.93 16.84
N ILE A 26 -21.22 -22.10 16.53
CA ILE A 26 -21.72 -22.43 15.20
C ILE A 26 -22.86 -21.48 14.80
N MET A 27 -23.80 -21.21 15.72
CA MET A 27 -24.89 -20.26 15.48
C MET A 27 -24.35 -18.85 15.15
N LEU A 28 -23.36 -18.37 15.90
CA LEU A 28 -22.72 -17.08 15.65
C LEU A 28 -21.98 -17.04 14.31
N LEU A 29 -21.30 -18.12 13.92
CA LEU A 29 -20.61 -18.22 12.62
C LEU A 29 -21.59 -18.24 11.44
N VAL A 30 -22.73 -18.94 11.57
CA VAL A 30 -23.79 -18.95 10.56
C VAL A 30 -24.42 -17.56 10.45
N ALA A 31 -24.75 -16.93 11.57
CA ALA A 31 -25.28 -15.56 11.58
C ALA A 31 -24.29 -14.58 10.92
N LYS A 32 -22.99 -14.67 11.25
CA LYS A 32 -21.94 -13.84 10.62
C LYS A 32 -21.90 -14.05 9.11
N LYS A 33 -21.99 -15.30 8.62
CA LYS A 33 -21.95 -15.61 7.17
C LYS A 33 -23.09 -14.97 6.39
N TYR A 34 -24.29 -14.86 6.98
CA TYR A 34 -25.45 -14.25 6.32
C TYR A 34 -25.56 -12.74 6.53
N LEU A 35 -25.10 -12.22 7.67
CA LEU A 35 -25.22 -10.80 8.03
C LEU A 35 -24.04 -9.96 7.51
N VAL A 36 -22.87 -10.56 7.34
CA VAL A 36 -21.70 -9.88 6.76
C VAL A 36 -21.68 -10.21 5.28
N GLN A 37 -21.86 -9.19 4.44
CA GLN A 37 -21.67 -9.29 2.99
C GLN A 37 -20.18 -9.55 2.72
N SER A 38 -19.82 -10.83 2.65
CA SER A 38 -18.49 -11.33 2.28
C SER A 38 -18.56 -11.96 0.89
N GLY A 39 -19.16 -11.24 -0.05
CA GLY A 39 -19.31 -11.67 -1.44
C GLY A 39 -18.30 -10.99 -2.37
N GLU A 40 -18.16 -11.53 -3.58
CA GLU A 40 -17.55 -10.81 -4.69
C GLU A 40 -18.40 -9.57 -5.00
N VAL A 41 -17.75 -8.41 -5.04
CA VAL A 41 -18.35 -7.16 -5.46
C VAL A 41 -17.79 -6.74 -6.81
N LYS A 42 -18.62 -6.08 -7.60
CA LYS A 42 -18.23 -5.52 -8.89
C LYS A 42 -17.83 -4.07 -8.72
N ILE A 43 -16.64 -3.73 -9.21
CA ILE A 43 -16.18 -2.34 -9.29
C ILE A 43 -16.10 -1.98 -10.78
N THR A 44 -16.92 -1.02 -11.19
CA THR A 44 -16.90 -0.45 -12.53
C THR A 44 -16.01 0.78 -12.54
N ILE A 45 -15.03 0.80 -13.43
CA ILE A 45 -14.04 1.88 -13.59
C ILE A 45 -14.28 2.55 -14.94
N ASN A 46 -14.57 3.86 -14.92
CA ASN A 46 -14.80 4.69 -16.10
C ASN A 46 -15.84 4.14 -17.09
N ASP A 47 -16.84 3.40 -16.59
CA ASP A 47 -17.89 2.73 -17.39
C ASP A 47 -17.39 1.66 -18.40
N ASP A 48 -16.07 1.45 -18.52
CA ASP A 48 -15.44 0.56 -19.50
C ASP A 48 -14.87 -0.73 -18.88
N LYS A 49 -14.18 -0.63 -17.73
CA LYS A 49 -13.48 -1.75 -17.09
C LYS A 49 -14.24 -2.21 -15.85
N VAL A 50 -14.68 -3.47 -15.84
CA VAL A 50 -15.32 -4.08 -14.66
C VAL A 50 -14.35 -5.07 -14.02
N ILE A 51 -14.08 -4.89 -12.73
CA ILE A 51 -13.27 -5.82 -11.93
C ILE A 51 -14.14 -6.46 -10.86
N THR A 52 -13.82 -7.71 -10.52
CA THR A 52 -14.44 -8.45 -9.42
C THR A 52 -13.47 -8.52 -8.26
N ALA A 53 -13.89 -8.12 -7.07
CA ALA A 53 -13.04 -8.06 -5.89
C ALA A 53 -13.74 -8.59 -4.64
N GLU A 54 -12.94 -9.04 -3.67
CA GLU A 54 -13.45 -9.42 -2.36
C GLU A 54 -13.84 -8.20 -1.52
N ALA A 55 -15.02 -8.24 -0.92
CA ALA A 55 -15.46 -7.23 0.03
C ALA A 55 -14.62 -7.24 1.32
N GLY A 56 -14.24 -6.05 1.80
CA GLY A 56 -13.60 -5.88 3.11
C GLY A 56 -12.30 -5.06 3.11
N SER A 57 -11.62 -4.97 1.96
CA SER A 57 -10.42 -4.14 1.82
C SER A 57 -10.75 -2.68 1.48
N ASN A 58 -9.74 -1.81 1.48
CA ASN A 58 -9.87 -0.45 0.97
C ASN A 58 -9.79 -0.45 -0.57
N LEU A 59 -10.32 0.60 -1.20
CA LEU A 59 -10.37 0.68 -2.66
C LEU A 59 -8.97 0.75 -3.27
N LEU A 60 -8.01 1.43 -2.62
CA LEU A 60 -6.61 1.50 -3.07
C LEU A 60 -5.98 0.11 -3.26
N ASN A 61 -6.02 -0.74 -2.23
CA ASN A 61 -5.44 -2.08 -2.27
C ASN A 61 -6.23 -3.00 -3.19
N THR A 62 -7.56 -2.86 -3.21
CA THR A 62 -8.44 -3.66 -4.07
C THR A 62 -8.14 -3.41 -5.55
N LEU A 63 -7.93 -2.16 -5.93
CA LEU A 63 -7.54 -1.80 -7.29
C LEU A 63 -6.12 -2.29 -7.60
N ALA A 64 -5.18 -2.16 -6.66
CA ALA A 64 -3.80 -2.62 -6.86
C ALA A 64 -3.71 -4.14 -7.11
N VAL A 65 -4.54 -4.95 -6.45
CA VAL A 65 -4.63 -6.41 -6.69
C VAL A 65 -5.18 -6.73 -8.09
N ASN A 66 -5.94 -5.82 -8.70
CA ASN A 66 -6.54 -5.97 -10.03
C ASN A 66 -5.77 -5.18 -11.11
N ASP A 67 -4.48 -4.94 -10.89
CA ASP A 67 -3.59 -4.22 -11.81
C ASP A 67 -4.08 -2.80 -12.15
N VAL A 68 -4.69 -2.12 -11.18
CA VAL A 68 -5.06 -0.70 -11.27
C VAL A 68 -4.44 0.04 -10.10
N PHE A 69 -3.39 0.81 -10.37
CA PHE A 69 -2.63 1.47 -9.32
C PHE A 69 -3.07 2.92 -9.17
N LEU A 70 -3.77 3.26 -8.08
CA LEU A 70 -3.99 4.66 -7.75
C LEU A 70 -2.70 5.28 -7.19
N PRO A 71 -2.36 6.53 -7.55
CA PRO A 71 -1.19 7.21 -7.00
C PRO A 71 -1.32 7.33 -5.48
N SER A 72 -0.31 6.86 -4.75
CA SER A 72 -0.36 6.83 -3.29
C SER A 72 1.03 6.90 -2.68
N ALA A 73 1.46 8.08 -2.26
CA ALA A 73 2.75 8.25 -1.59
C ALA A 73 2.76 7.78 -0.12
N CYS A 74 1.58 7.67 0.53
CA CYS A 74 1.47 7.39 1.97
C CYS A 74 1.05 5.96 2.33
N GLY A 75 0.87 5.06 1.34
CA GLY A 75 0.43 3.68 1.61
C GLY A 75 -0.96 3.54 2.24
N GLY A 76 -1.79 4.59 2.17
CA GLY A 76 -3.17 4.56 2.63
C GLY A 76 -3.48 5.27 3.96
N GLY A 77 -2.52 6.01 4.53
CA GLY A 77 -2.70 6.80 5.75
C GLY A 77 -3.54 8.09 5.62
N ALA A 78 -4.15 8.36 4.46
CA ALA A 78 -4.91 9.60 4.17
C ALA A 78 -4.14 10.92 4.41
N THR A 79 -2.81 10.89 4.36
CA THR A 79 -1.97 12.08 4.56
C THR A 79 -1.50 12.72 3.26
N CYS A 80 -1.28 11.94 2.20
CA CYS A 80 -0.77 12.46 0.93
C CYS A 80 -1.84 13.06 0.01
N ALA A 81 -3.12 12.72 0.21
CA ALA A 81 -4.24 13.11 -0.66
C ALA A 81 -4.09 12.79 -2.17
N GLU A 82 -3.14 11.95 -2.58
CA GLU A 82 -2.88 11.62 -3.99
C GLU A 82 -3.89 10.62 -4.57
N CYS A 83 -4.40 9.69 -3.76
CA CYS A 83 -5.31 8.61 -4.20
C CYS A 83 -6.74 9.09 -4.49
N ARG A 84 -6.89 10.24 -5.15
CA ARG A 84 -8.17 10.89 -5.45
C ARG A 84 -8.89 10.11 -6.54
N CYS A 85 -10.12 9.74 -6.27
CA CYS A 85 -11.03 9.14 -7.24
C CYS A 85 -12.43 9.73 -7.06
N GLN A 86 -13.22 9.74 -8.11
CA GLN A 86 -14.65 10.02 -8.00
C GLN A 86 -15.38 8.71 -7.76
N VAL A 87 -16.27 8.66 -6.77
CA VAL A 87 -17.07 7.48 -6.48
C VAL A 87 -18.53 7.81 -6.72
N GLU A 88 -19.09 7.36 -7.83
CA GLU A 88 -20.46 7.68 -8.22
C GLU A 88 -21.49 6.89 -7.42
N SER A 89 -21.16 5.66 -7.05
CA SER A 89 -22.04 4.77 -6.27
C SER A 89 -21.24 3.81 -5.39
N GLY A 90 -21.87 3.33 -4.31
CA GLY A 90 -21.31 2.27 -3.45
C GLY A 90 -20.24 2.70 -2.42
N GLY A 91 -19.72 3.93 -2.50
CA GLY A 91 -18.63 4.43 -1.63
C GLY A 91 -19.03 4.94 -0.24
N GLY A 92 -20.32 4.94 0.11
CA GLY A 92 -20.83 5.48 1.37
C GLY A 92 -20.60 7.00 1.53
N GLU A 93 -20.67 7.51 2.76
CA GLU A 93 -20.44 8.92 3.09
C GLU A 93 -18.95 9.26 3.23
N ILE A 94 -18.61 10.53 2.99
CA ILE A 94 -17.25 11.05 3.14
C ILE A 94 -16.82 11.03 4.62
N LEU A 95 -15.64 10.47 4.88
CA LEU A 95 -15.08 10.41 6.23
C LEU A 95 -14.48 11.77 6.63
N PRO A 96 -14.50 12.16 7.92
CA PRO A 96 -13.85 13.39 8.36
C PRO A 96 -12.34 13.44 8.07
N THR A 97 -11.68 12.27 8.01
CA THR A 97 -10.25 12.14 7.72
C THR A 97 -9.89 12.54 6.30
N GLU A 98 -10.78 12.31 5.33
CA GLU A 98 -10.56 12.69 3.93
C GLU A 98 -11.19 14.05 3.59
N ALA A 99 -12.24 14.47 4.29
CA ALA A 99 -12.95 15.73 4.03
C ALA A 99 -12.04 16.98 4.12
N VAL A 100 -10.96 16.91 4.92
CA VAL A 100 -9.98 18.01 5.06
C VAL A 100 -9.23 18.30 3.75
N HIS A 101 -9.13 17.30 2.86
CA HIS A 101 -8.37 17.39 1.60
C HIS A 101 -9.22 17.81 0.40
N PHE A 102 -10.52 18.04 0.60
CA PHE A 102 -11.45 18.39 -0.47
C PHE A 102 -12.22 19.67 -0.17
N SER A 103 -12.40 20.49 -1.21
CA SER A 103 -13.30 21.63 -1.18
C SER A 103 -14.77 21.18 -1.17
N ARG A 104 -15.68 22.04 -0.70
CA ARG A 104 -17.14 21.75 -0.72
C ARG A 104 -17.66 21.39 -2.11
N LYS A 105 -17.08 21.94 -3.17
CA LYS A 105 -17.45 21.63 -4.56
C LYS A 105 -17.00 20.23 -4.96
N GLU A 106 -15.79 19.83 -4.58
CA GLU A 106 -15.27 18.48 -4.83
C GLU A 106 -16.07 17.43 -4.06
N ILE A 107 -16.40 17.69 -2.79
CA ILE A 107 -17.25 16.79 -1.99
C ILE A 107 -18.62 16.60 -2.65
N LYS A 108 -19.24 17.68 -3.16
CA LYS A 108 -20.51 17.61 -3.89
C LYS A 108 -20.41 16.82 -5.21
N ASN A 109 -19.22 16.79 -5.82
CA ASN A 109 -18.93 16.01 -7.02
C ASN A 109 -18.43 14.59 -6.69
N ASN A 110 -18.67 14.10 -5.48
CA ASN A 110 -18.31 12.76 -5.01
C ASN A 110 -16.82 12.40 -5.12
N TRP A 111 -15.94 13.39 -4.94
CA TRP A 111 -14.50 13.12 -4.80
C TRP A 111 -14.20 12.48 -3.44
N ARG A 112 -13.39 11.42 -3.47
CA ARG A 112 -13.02 10.60 -2.33
C ARG A 112 -11.55 10.21 -2.38
N LEU A 113 -10.97 9.85 -1.25
CA LEU A 113 -9.66 9.19 -1.19
C LEU A 113 -9.87 7.68 -1.25
N GLY A 114 -9.38 7.04 -2.31
CA GLY A 114 -9.50 5.60 -2.52
C GLY A 114 -8.91 4.76 -1.37
N CYS A 115 -7.94 5.29 -0.62
CA CYS A 115 -7.43 4.58 0.56
C CYS A 115 -8.40 4.53 1.75
N GLN A 116 -9.37 5.45 1.83
CA GLN A 116 -10.34 5.53 2.92
C GLN A 116 -11.69 4.91 2.56
N VAL A 117 -11.98 4.73 1.27
CA VAL A 117 -13.20 4.07 0.79
C VAL A 117 -13.09 2.57 1.05
N LYS A 118 -14.02 2.03 1.86
CA LYS A 118 -14.13 0.59 2.11
C LYS A 118 -15.02 -0.07 1.07
N VAL A 119 -14.51 -1.10 0.44
CA VAL A 119 -15.23 -1.89 -0.57
C VAL A 119 -16.14 -2.88 0.14
N LYS A 120 -17.46 -2.61 0.15
CA LYS A 120 -18.48 -3.45 0.82
C LYS A 120 -19.61 -3.91 -0.11
N ASN A 121 -19.97 -3.08 -1.07
CA ASN A 121 -20.99 -3.32 -2.08
C ASN A 121 -20.38 -3.03 -3.45
N ASP A 122 -21.14 -3.26 -4.52
CA ASP A 122 -20.74 -2.84 -5.86
C ASP A 122 -20.45 -1.33 -5.90
N LEU A 123 -19.36 -0.94 -6.56
CA LEU A 123 -18.92 0.45 -6.69
C LEU A 123 -18.83 0.87 -8.16
N SER A 124 -19.19 2.12 -8.45
CA SER A 124 -18.81 2.79 -9.69
C SER A 124 -17.82 3.91 -9.37
N ILE A 125 -16.66 3.89 -10.02
CA ILE A 125 -15.61 4.87 -9.82
C ILE A 125 -15.15 5.49 -11.15
N LYS A 126 -14.76 6.77 -11.08
CA LYS A 126 -14.10 7.48 -12.16
C LYS A 126 -12.70 7.92 -11.75
N VAL A 127 -11.73 7.57 -12.58
CA VAL A 127 -10.30 7.83 -12.41
C VAL A 127 -9.73 8.39 -13.69
N ASN A 128 -8.67 9.21 -13.58
CA ASN A 128 -8.01 9.73 -14.77
C ASN A 128 -7.43 8.56 -15.59
N PRO A 129 -7.71 8.44 -16.90
CA PRO A 129 -7.17 7.37 -17.74
C PRO A 129 -5.65 7.20 -17.65
N SER A 130 -4.91 8.29 -17.46
CA SER A 130 -3.44 8.25 -17.35
C SER A 130 -2.93 7.42 -16.16
N ILE A 131 -3.77 7.16 -15.16
CA ILE A 131 -3.44 6.35 -13.98
C ILE A 131 -3.58 4.85 -14.30
N LEU A 132 -4.39 4.49 -15.30
CA LEU A 132 -4.61 3.10 -15.71
C LEU A 132 -3.40 2.50 -16.44
N ASP A 133 -2.49 3.35 -16.93
CA ASP A 133 -1.29 2.95 -17.68
C ASP A 133 -0.06 2.69 -16.78
N ILE A 134 -0.22 2.78 -15.45
CA ILE A 134 0.88 2.53 -14.50
C ILE A 134 1.21 1.03 -14.52
N LYS A 135 2.48 0.70 -14.77
CA LYS A 135 3.01 -0.65 -14.73
C LYS A 135 4.10 -0.78 -13.68
N LYS A 136 4.35 -2.01 -13.25
CA LYS A 136 5.48 -2.39 -12.39
C LYS A 136 6.56 -3.05 -13.22
N TRP A 137 7.80 -2.63 -13.01
CA TRP A 137 8.97 -3.18 -13.71
C TRP A 137 10.04 -3.58 -12.70
N GLU A 138 10.75 -4.66 -13.01
CA GLU A 138 12.03 -4.99 -12.37
C GLU A 138 13.14 -4.33 -13.16
N CYS A 139 13.91 -3.45 -12.51
CA CYS A 139 14.95 -2.66 -13.15
C CYS A 139 16.34 -3.06 -12.63
N GLU A 140 17.36 -2.88 -13.46
CA GLU A 140 18.75 -3.14 -13.10
C GLU A 140 19.43 -1.86 -12.62
N VAL A 141 20.19 -1.94 -11.52
CA VAL A 141 20.97 -0.80 -11.01
C VAL A 141 22.22 -0.61 -11.86
N VAL A 142 22.32 0.53 -12.52
CA VAL A 142 23.47 0.88 -13.37
C VAL A 142 24.55 1.61 -12.56
N SER A 143 24.14 2.56 -11.72
CA SER A 143 25.05 3.33 -10.88
C SER A 143 24.38 3.85 -9.61
N ASN A 144 25.21 4.15 -8.60
CA ASN A 144 24.77 4.64 -7.28
C ASN A 144 25.81 5.57 -6.62
N HIS A 145 26.22 6.60 -7.36
CA HIS A 145 27.32 7.51 -6.97
C HIS A 145 26.86 8.58 -5.99
N ASN A 146 27.80 9.17 -5.24
CA ASN A 146 27.47 10.28 -4.35
C ASN A 146 27.50 11.60 -5.12
N VAL A 147 26.39 12.33 -5.08
CA VAL A 147 26.29 13.71 -5.58
C VAL A 147 26.46 14.74 -4.47
N ALA A 148 26.14 14.36 -3.23
CA ALA A 148 26.41 15.13 -2.03
C ALA A 148 26.73 14.20 -0.86
N THR A 149 27.11 14.78 0.29
CA THR A 149 27.45 14.03 1.51
C THR A 149 26.41 12.99 1.92
N PHE A 150 25.13 13.34 1.77
CA PHE A 150 23.99 12.53 2.20
C PHE A 150 23.03 12.20 1.05
N ILE A 151 23.44 12.43 -0.20
CA ILE A 151 22.58 12.19 -1.37
C ILE A 151 23.36 11.37 -2.40
N LYS A 152 22.74 10.27 -2.84
CA LYS A 152 23.22 9.46 -3.95
C LYS A 152 22.33 9.64 -5.18
N GLU A 153 22.97 9.66 -6.34
CA GLU A 153 22.31 9.53 -7.62
C GLU A 153 22.16 8.04 -7.92
N PHE A 154 20.92 7.58 -7.91
CA PHE A 154 20.54 6.20 -8.15
C PHE A 154 20.00 6.09 -9.58
N VAL A 155 20.76 5.43 -10.45
CA VAL A 155 20.41 5.25 -11.86
C VAL A 155 20.05 3.80 -12.09
N VAL A 156 18.83 3.57 -12.60
CA VAL A 156 18.34 2.23 -12.96
C VAL A 156 17.92 2.18 -14.42
N LYS A 157 18.09 1.02 -15.03
CA LYS A 157 17.72 0.75 -16.42
C LYS A 157 16.45 -0.09 -16.47
N LEU A 158 15.49 0.32 -17.31
CA LEU A 158 14.29 -0.47 -17.57
C LEU A 158 14.62 -1.73 -18.40
N PRO A 159 13.80 -2.79 -18.31
CA PRO A 159 13.89 -3.97 -19.17
C PRO A 159 13.94 -3.62 -20.67
N GLU A 160 14.58 -4.48 -21.45
CA GLU A 160 14.66 -4.29 -22.91
C GLU A 160 13.26 -4.27 -23.54
N GLY A 161 12.98 -3.24 -24.33
CA GLY A 161 11.71 -3.08 -25.06
C GLY A 161 10.63 -2.28 -24.34
N GLU A 162 10.81 -1.96 -23.05
CA GLU A 162 9.88 -1.10 -22.30
C GLU A 162 10.34 0.37 -22.34
N HIS A 163 9.39 1.29 -22.43
CA HIS A 163 9.63 2.74 -22.44
C HIS A 163 8.73 3.42 -21.41
N LEU A 164 9.33 4.21 -20.52
CA LEU A 164 8.58 4.98 -19.53
C LEU A 164 8.20 6.34 -20.12
N ASN A 165 6.91 6.51 -20.42
CA ASN A 165 6.35 7.81 -20.81
C ASN A 165 5.96 8.58 -19.54
N PHE A 166 6.78 9.56 -19.14
CA PHE A 166 6.49 10.41 -17.98
C PHE A 166 6.62 11.90 -18.31
N VAL A 167 6.09 12.75 -17.44
CA VAL A 167 6.23 14.21 -17.53
C VAL A 167 7.25 14.68 -16.49
N SER A 168 8.12 15.63 -16.86
CA SER A 168 9.09 16.21 -15.93
C SER A 168 8.41 16.71 -14.65
N GLY A 169 8.93 16.32 -13.49
CA GLY A 169 8.32 16.58 -12.19
C GLY A 169 7.43 15.44 -11.67
N SER A 170 7.22 14.38 -12.44
CA SER A 170 6.59 13.15 -11.95
C SER A 170 7.51 12.39 -10.98
N TYR A 171 6.94 11.41 -10.29
CA TYR A 171 7.64 10.50 -9.40
C TYR A 171 7.35 9.05 -9.77
N ILE A 172 8.23 8.16 -9.34
CA ILE A 172 8.00 6.71 -9.36
C ILE A 172 7.93 6.19 -7.93
N GLN A 173 7.49 4.94 -7.79
CA GLN A 173 7.46 4.25 -6.51
C GLN A 173 8.44 3.08 -6.55
N ILE A 174 9.23 2.94 -5.49
CA ILE A 174 10.14 1.81 -5.31
C ILE A 174 9.55 0.90 -4.24
N ASP A 175 9.42 -0.38 -4.57
CA ASP A 175 9.16 -1.45 -3.63
C ASP A 175 10.45 -1.81 -2.89
N ILE A 176 10.42 -1.70 -1.57
CA ILE A 176 11.55 -1.94 -0.69
C ILE A 176 11.27 -3.25 0.07
N PRO A 177 12.04 -4.32 -0.18
CA PRO A 177 11.88 -5.58 0.54
C PRO A 177 12.36 -5.45 1.99
N LYS A 178 12.20 -6.52 2.75
CA LYS A 178 12.78 -6.63 4.10
C LYS A 178 14.30 -6.59 4.01
N TYR A 179 14.93 -5.77 4.83
CA TYR A 179 16.38 -5.66 4.86
C TYR A 179 16.89 -5.37 6.27
N GLU A 180 18.14 -5.74 6.53
CA GLU A 180 18.89 -5.34 7.71
C GLU A 180 20.33 -5.08 7.23
N LEU A 181 20.81 -3.85 7.41
CA LEU A 181 22.12 -3.42 6.91
C LEU A 181 22.79 -2.45 7.88
N LYS A 182 24.12 -2.39 7.80
CA LYS A 182 24.91 -1.38 8.51
C LYS A 182 25.32 -0.26 7.58
N TYR A 183 25.41 0.95 8.11
CA TYR A 183 25.84 2.12 7.34
C TYR A 183 27.31 1.99 6.88
N SER A 184 28.10 1.17 7.58
CA SER A 184 29.46 0.78 7.18
C SER A 184 29.54 0.03 5.86
N GLU A 185 28.43 -0.53 5.36
CA GLU A 185 28.37 -1.26 4.08
C GLU A 185 28.15 -0.32 2.89
N PHE A 186 27.85 0.96 3.14
CA PHE A 186 27.65 1.92 2.07
C PHE A 186 28.98 2.35 1.43
N ASP A 187 29.04 2.29 0.11
CA ASP A 187 30.15 2.84 -0.66
C ASP A 187 30.04 4.38 -0.72
N ILE A 188 30.83 5.08 0.11
CA ILE A 188 30.88 6.54 0.15
C ILE A 188 32.22 7.02 -0.40
N GLU A 189 32.18 7.86 -1.43
CA GLU A 189 33.37 8.49 -2.02
C GLU A 189 34.16 9.29 -0.98
N GLU A 190 35.49 9.26 -1.08
CA GLU A 190 36.41 9.85 -0.10
C GLU A 190 36.10 11.33 0.21
N ARG A 191 35.71 12.10 -0.82
CA ARG A 191 35.35 13.52 -0.69
C ARG A 191 34.18 13.80 0.27
N PHE A 192 33.35 12.81 0.58
CA PHE A 192 32.16 12.94 1.42
C PHE A 192 32.29 12.30 2.80
N ARG A 193 33.37 11.55 3.05
CA ARG A 193 33.63 10.87 4.33
C ARG A 193 33.83 11.78 5.54
N PRO A 194 34.41 13.00 5.42
CA PRO A 194 34.70 13.82 6.61
C PRO A 194 33.50 14.08 7.53
N GLU A 195 32.31 14.31 6.97
CA GLU A 195 31.09 14.49 7.77
C GLU A 195 30.58 13.14 8.32
N TRP A 196 30.73 12.04 7.57
CA TRP A 196 30.37 10.70 8.06
C TRP A 196 31.22 10.30 9.27
N ASP A 197 32.52 10.59 9.23
CA ASP A 197 33.45 10.35 10.34
C ASP A 197 33.12 11.24 11.55
N LYS A 198 32.87 12.54 11.30
CA LYS A 198 32.53 13.52 12.33
C LYS A 198 31.28 13.13 13.12
N TRP A 199 30.24 12.67 12.44
CA TRP A 199 28.96 12.29 13.06
C TRP A 199 28.86 10.80 13.39
N LYS A 200 29.94 10.03 13.17
CA LYS A 200 29.97 8.58 13.41
C LYS A 200 28.85 7.83 12.70
N MET A 201 28.53 8.23 11.47
CA MET A 201 27.45 7.65 10.67
C MET A 201 27.65 6.15 10.43
N TRP A 202 28.89 5.69 10.41
CA TRP A 202 29.28 4.30 10.20
C TRP A 202 28.76 3.32 11.25
N ASP A 203 28.49 3.81 12.46
CA ASP A 203 28.01 3.00 13.59
C ASP A 203 26.50 2.72 13.51
N LEU A 204 25.79 3.38 12.59
CA LEU A 204 24.34 3.26 12.45
C LEU A 204 23.94 1.97 11.72
N THR A 205 22.74 1.50 12.04
CA THR A 205 22.12 0.33 11.42
C THR A 205 20.72 0.70 10.96
N ALA A 206 20.28 0.13 9.83
CA ALA A 206 18.93 0.27 9.33
C ALA A 206 18.31 -1.10 9.15
N LYS A 207 17.08 -1.25 9.65
CA LYS A 207 16.29 -2.46 9.56
C LYS A 207 14.89 -2.11 9.10
N ASN A 208 14.38 -2.87 8.14
CA ASN A 208 13.00 -2.81 7.68
C ASN A 208 12.38 -4.21 7.78
N GLU A 209 11.39 -4.36 8.66
CA GLU A 209 10.78 -5.66 8.98
C GLU A 209 9.60 -6.02 8.07
N GLU A 210 9.10 -5.03 7.32
CA GLU A 210 7.94 -5.15 6.44
C GLU A 210 8.28 -4.68 5.02
N GLU A 211 7.59 -5.19 4.01
CA GLU A 211 7.72 -4.66 2.66
C GLU A 211 7.07 -3.28 2.61
N THR A 212 7.79 -2.28 2.12
CA THR A 212 7.30 -0.90 2.09
C THR A 212 7.49 -0.28 0.71
N MET A 213 6.63 0.68 0.38
CA MET A 213 6.75 1.47 -0.83
C MET A 213 7.11 2.91 -0.49
N ARG A 214 7.98 3.53 -1.29
CA ARG A 214 8.33 4.95 -1.18
C ARG A 214 8.36 5.62 -2.54
N ALA A 215 7.88 6.86 -2.58
CA ALA A 215 7.87 7.69 -3.78
C ALA A 215 9.18 8.48 -3.91
N TYR A 216 9.74 8.49 -5.12
CA TYR A 216 10.95 9.23 -5.46
C TYR A 216 10.74 9.99 -6.77
N SER A 217 11.09 11.28 -6.77
CA SER A 217 10.93 12.14 -7.94
C SER A 217 11.95 11.79 -9.03
N MET A 218 11.50 11.82 -10.27
CA MET A 218 12.34 11.65 -11.44
C MET A 218 13.32 12.82 -11.56
N ALA A 219 14.62 12.52 -11.63
CA ALA A 219 15.67 13.51 -11.84
C ALA A 219 16.04 13.67 -13.33
N ASN A 220 15.71 12.70 -14.19
CA ASN A 220 15.98 12.74 -15.62
C ASN A 220 14.83 13.34 -16.44
N HIS A 221 15.16 13.88 -17.62
CA HIS A 221 14.17 14.29 -18.61
C HIS A 221 13.61 13.08 -19.40
N PRO A 222 12.34 13.09 -19.86
CA PRO A 222 11.77 12.01 -20.68
C PRO A 222 12.53 11.68 -21.98
N ALA A 223 13.36 12.61 -22.45
CA ALA A 223 14.19 12.43 -23.65
C ALA A 223 15.51 11.68 -23.39
N GLU A 224 15.86 11.43 -22.12
CA GLU A 224 17.10 10.75 -21.74
C GLU A 224 17.03 9.22 -21.87
N GLY A 225 15.94 8.70 -22.44
CA GLY A 225 15.80 7.30 -22.81
C GLY A 225 15.29 6.41 -21.69
N ASN A 226 15.74 5.15 -21.68
CA ASN A 226 15.24 4.08 -20.81
C ASN A 226 15.97 3.97 -19.47
N ILE A 227 16.45 5.10 -18.97
CA ILE A 227 17.02 5.20 -17.64
C ILE A 227 16.09 5.98 -16.74
N ILE A 228 16.08 5.61 -15.47
CA ILE A 228 15.44 6.37 -14.41
C ILE A 228 16.56 6.83 -13.49
N MET A 229 16.66 8.14 -13.31
CA MET A 229 17.62 8.74 -12.38
C MET A 229 16.87 9.32 -11.19
N LEU A 230 17.33 9.02 -9.98
CA LEU A 230 16.73 9.51 -8.75
C LEU A 230 17.81 10.10 -7.84
N ASN A 231 17.48 11.15 -7.12
CA ASN A 231 18.32 11.69 -6.06
C ASN A 231 17.77 11.24 -4.70
N VAL A 232 18.44 10.26 -4.08
CA VAL A 232 17.99 9.65 -2.84
C VAL A 232 18.82 10.18 -1.68
N ARG A 233 18.15 10.87 -0.75
CA ARG A 233 18.76 11.32 0.49
C ARG A 233 18.68 10.20 1.54
N ILE A 234 19.79 9.95 2.23
CA ILE A 234 19.82 9.06 3.39
C ILE A 234 19.06 9.70 4.56
N ALA A 235 18.14 8.94 5.14
CA ALA A 235 17.23 9.37 6.21
C ALA A 235 17.43 8.51 7.46
#